data_AF-A0A960ZDT1-F1
#
_entry.id   AF-A0A960ZDT1-F1
#
_cell.length_a   1.000
_cell.length_b   1.000
_cell.length_c   1.000
_cell.angle_alpha   90.00
_cell.angle_beta   90.00
_cell.angle_gamma   90.00
#
_symmetry.space_group_name_H-M   'P 1'
#
loop_
_entity.id
_entity.type
_entity.pdbx_description
1 polymer ?
#
loop_
_entity_poly.entity_id
_entity_poly.type
_entity_poly.pdbx_seq_one_letter_code
_entity_poly.pdbx_strand_id
1 'polypeptide(L)' 'DELERYIENKNLREISTNEIGEQLMEHLQGLDEVAFVRFASVYRQFKDVTQFMNQIVSLLSEKKESISSQTTIQNDISRT' A
#
# COMPACT_ATOMS: atom_id res chain seq x y z
N ASP A 1 5.41 -12.58 -7.55
CA ASP A 1 4.76 -13.45 -8.55
C ASP A 1 3.54 -12.82 -9.19
N GLU A 2 2.58 -12.27 -8.43
CA GLU A 2 1.33 -11.75 -9.00
C GLU A 2 1.54 -10.58 -9.99
N LEU A 3 2.36 -9.60 -9.60
CA LEU A 3 2.72 -8.48 -10.48
C LEU A 3 3.44 -8.91 -11.76
N GLU A 4 4.34 -9.90 -11.65
CA GLU A 4 5.07 -10.44 -12.79
C GLU A 4 4.11 -11.08 -13.79
N ARG A 5 3.19 -11.93 -13.31
CA ARG A 5 2.13 -12.52 -14.13
C ARG A 5 1.23 -11.48 -14.76
N TYR A 6 0.89 -10.39 -14.05
CA TYR A 6 0.11 -9.29 -14.62
C TYR A 6 0.81 -8.66 -15.82
N ILE A 7 2.12 -8.40 -15.71
CA ILE A 7 2.92 -7.82 -16.79
C ILE A 7 3.05 -8.81 -17.96
N GLU A 8 3.33 -10.08 -17.69
CA GLU A 8 3.41 -11.14 -18.71
C GLU A 8 2.08 -11.27 -19.48
N ASN A 9 0.95 -11.26 -18.77
CA ASN A 9 -0.39 -11.39 -19.37
C ASN A 9 -0.76 -10.22 -20.27
N LYS A 10 -0.17 -9.03 -20.08
CA LYS A 10 -0.40 -7.90 -20.96
C LYS A 10 0.17 -8.10 -22.37
N ASN A 11 1.10 -9.04 -22.54
CA ASN A 11 1.68 -9.41 -23.84
C ASN A 11 2.23 -8.19 -24.62
N LEU A 12 2.69 -7.17 -23.89
CA LEU A 12 3.22 -5.94 -24.43
C LEU A 12 4.72 -6.10 -24.68
N ARG A 13 5.17 -5.56 -25.82
CA ARG A 13 6.60 -5.57 -26.18
C ARG A 13 7.43 -4.61 -25.32
N GLU A 14 6.79 -3.53 -24.88
CA GLU A 14 7.35 -2.52 -23.97
C GLU A 14 6.26 -2.06 -23.01
N ILE A 15 6.65 -1.77 -21.77
CA ILE A 15 5.77 -1.27 -20.71
C ILE A 15 6.39 -0.03 -20.09
N SER A 16 5.57 0.97 -19.76
CA SER A 16 6.07 2.19 -19.15
C SER A 16 6.49 1.95 -17.70
N THR A 17 7.56 2.59 -17.26
CA THR A 17 8.03 2.48 -15.87
C THR A 17 7.02 3.02 -14.86
N ASN A 18 6.23 4.03 -15.26
CA ASN A 18 5.17 4.59 -14.43
C ASN A 18 4.09 3.54 -14.14
N GLU A 19 3.70 2.78 -15.17
CA GLU A 19 2.67 1.75 -15.02
C GLU A 19 3.13 0.62 -14.08
N ILE A 20 4.38 0.17 -14.20
CA ILE A 20 4.97 -0.79 -13.27
C ILE A 20 4.96 -0.22 -11.85
N GLY A 21 5.38 1.04 -11.68
CA GLY A 21 5.45 1.69 -10.39
C GLY A 21 4.09 1.85 -9.71
N GLU A 22 3.05 2.19 -10.47
CA GLU A 22 1.67 2.27 -9.95
C GLU A 22 1.17 0.91 -9.48
N GLN A 23 1.34 -0.13 -10.29
CA GLN A 23 0.93 -1.49 -9.94
C GLN A 23 1.71 -2.01 -8.73
N LEU A 24 3.01 -1.73 -8.65
CA LEU A 24 3.83 -2.14 -7.51
C LEU A 24 3.40 -1.42 -6.22
N MET A 25 3.05 -0.13 -6.29
CA MET A 25 2.54 0.63 -5.13
C MET A 25 1.24 0.03 -4.58
N GLU A 26 0.31 -0.32 -5.46
CA GLU A 26 -0.97 -0.94 -5.08
C GLU A 26 -0.77 -2.29 -4.39
N HIS A 27 0.09 -3.16 -4.96
CA HIS A 27 0.39 -4.46 -4.37
C HIS A 27 1.16 -4.34 -3.03
N LEU A 28 2.12 -3.42 -2.94
CA LEU A 28 2.94 -3.25 -1.72
C LEU A 28 2.15 -2.69 -0.55
N GLN A 29 1.16 -1.82 -0.78
CA GLN A 29 0.39 -1.18 0.29
C GLN A 29 -0.30 -2.19 1.22
N GLY A 30 -0.81 -3.29 0.67
CA GLY A 30 -1.46 -4.36 1.44
C GLY A 30 -0.54 -5.50 1.85
N LEU A 31 0.64 -5.63 1.22
CA LEU A 31 1.54 -6.77 1.40
C LEU A 31 2.65 -6.50 2.42
N ASP A 32 3.34 -5.37 2.29
CA ASP A 32 4.49 -5.00 3.12
C ASP A 32 4.62 -3.48 3.21
N GLU A 33 4.25 -2.94 4.37
CA GLU A 33 4.31 -1.51 4.67
C GLU A 33 5.73 -0.94 4.60
N VAL A 34 6.75 -1.70 5.02
CA VAL A 34 8.15 -1.24 5.00
C VAL A 34 8.66 -1.16 3.56
N ALA A 35 8.34 -2.17 2.76
CA ALA A 35 8.69 -2.17 1.34
C ALA A 35 7.94 -1.08 0.55
N PHE A 36 6.66 -0.85 0.84
CA PHE A 36 5.87 0.26 0.27
C PHE A 36 6.53 1.61 0.54
N VAL A 37 6.86 1.88 1.80
CA VAL A 37 7.53 3.12 2.25
C VAL A 37 8.88 3.32 1.55
N ARG A 38 9.71 2.27 1.48
CA ARG A 38 11.01 2.30 0.78
C ARG A 38 10.83 2.61 -0.70
N PHE A 39 9.88 1.95 -1.37
CA PHE A 39 9.66 2.16 -2.80
C PHE A 39 9.09 3.55 -3.10
N ALA A 40 8.07 3.97 -2.35
CA ALA A 40 7.46 5.28 -2.48
C ALA A 40 8.51 6.39 -2.38
N SER A 41 9.48 6.25 -1.46
CA SER A 41 10.52 7.27 -1.21
C SER A 41 11.32 7.65 -2.47
N VAL A 42 11.54 6.68 -3.35
CA VAL A 42 12.24 6.86 -4.63
C VAL A 42 11.26 7.17 -5.75
N TYR A 43 10.13 6.44 -5.82
CA TYR A 43 9.18 6.53 -6.92
C TYR A 43 8.45 7.88 -7.01
N ARG A 44 8.00 8.43 -5.87
CA ARG A 44 7.25 9.69 -5.82
C ARG A 44 8.15 10.93 -5.85
N GLN A 45 9.48 10.76 -5.86
CA GLN A 45 10.48 11.82 -5.75
C GLN A 45 10.01 12.89 -4.75
N PHE A 46 9.80 12.48 -3.50
CA PHE A 46 9.31 13.40 -2.48
C PHE A 46 10.30 14.56 -2.36
N LYS A 47 9.82 15.76 -2.67
CA LYS A 47 10.61 16.99 -2.53
C LYS A 47 10.85 17.34 -1.07
N ASP A 48 10.09 16.75 -0.15
CA ASP A 48 10.10 17.05 1.28
C ASP A 48 9.78 15.78 2.11
N VAL A 49 10.63 15.48 3.10
CA VAL A 49 10.44 14.40 4.09
C VAL A 49 9.12 14.56 4.86
N THR A 50 8.66 15.78 5.06
CA THR A 50 7.40 16.08 5.77
C THR A 50 6.18 15.56 5.01
N GLN A 51 6.16 15.67 3.68
CA GLN A 51 5.08 15.12 2.85
C GLN A 51 5.05 13.59 2.91
N PHE A 52 6.22 12.97 2.92
CA PHE A 52 6.35 11.54 3.08
C PHE A 52 5.83 11.06 4.43
N MET A 53 6.24 11.69 5.53
CA MET A 53 5.80 11.35 6.88
C MET A 53 4.28 11.52 7.06
N ASN A 54 3.70 12.57 6.48
CA ASN A 54 2.24 12.78 6.52
C ASN A 54 1.49 11.63 5.80
N GLN A 55 2.01 11.15 4.68
CA GLN A 55 1.42 10.01 3.96
C GLN A 55 1.49 8.72 4.81
N ILE A 56 2.60 8.47 5.50
CA ILE A 56 2.75 7.31 6.41
C ILE A 56 1.79 7.42 7.60
N VAL A 57 1.69 8.60 8.22
CA VAL A 57 0.78 8.83 9.34
C VAL A 57 -0.68 8.62 8.93
N SER A 58 -1.07 9.05 7.72
CA SER A 58 -2.41 8.79 7.17
C SER A 58 -2.70 7.29 7.06
N LEU A 59 -1.78 6.53 6.46
CA LEU A 59 -1.92 5.08 6.29
C LEU A 59 -2.01 4.34 7.63
N LEU A 60 -1.20 4.73 8.61
CA LEU A 60 -1.25 4.17 9.97
C LEU A 60 -2.56 4.51 10.70
N SER A 61 -3.14 5.67 10.42
CA SER A 61 -4.40 6.13 11.04
C SER A 61 -5.59 5.35 10.49
N GLU A 62 -5.65 5.14 9.18
CA GLU A 62 -6.67 4.30 8.51
C GLU A 62 -6.63 2.84 9.01
N LYS A 63 -5.43 2.28 9.20
CA LYS A 63 -5.26 0.95 9.81
C LYS A 63 -5.75 0.90 11.26
N LYS A 64 -5.59 1.98 12.02
CA LYS A 64 -6.04 2.03 13.42
C LYS A 64 -7.57 2.07 13.53
N GLU A 65 -8.25 2.77 12.61
CA GLU A 65 -9.73 2.82 12.57
C GLU A 65 -10.37 1.49 12.18
N SER A 66 -9.77 0.76 11.23
CA SER A 66 -10.22 -0.58 10.84
C SER A 66 -10.08 -1.62 11.96
N ILE A 67 -9.01 -1.55 12.76
CA ILE A 67 -8.81 -2.43 13.94
C ILE A 67 -9.79 -2.10 15.08
N SER A 68 -10.09 -0.82 15.31
CA SER A 68 -11.05 -0.38 16.32
C SER A 68 -12.49 -0.87 16.02
N SER A 69 -12.86 -0.88 14.74
CA SER A 69 -14.17 -1.36 14.28
C SER A 69 -14.33 -2.87 14.45
N GLN A 70 -13.27 -3.66 14.26
CA GLN A 70 -13.29 -5.12 14.47
C GLN A 70 -13.28 -5.51 15.95
N THR A 71 -12.57 -4.76 16.81
CA THR A 71 -12.51 -5.03 18.26
C THR A 71 -13.86 -4.77 18.94
N THR A 72 -14.62 -3.77 18.47
CA THR A 72 -15.95 -3.46 19.00
C THR A 72 -16.94 -4.58 18.71
N ILE A 73 -16.95 -5.09 17.47
CA ILE A 73 -17.85 -6.18 17.07
C ILE A 73 -17.56 -7.45 17.89
N GLN A 74 -16.29 -7.85 18.06
CA GLN A 74 -15.93 -9.06 18.82
C GLN A 74 -16.34 -9.01 20.30
N ASN A 75 -16.28 -7.82 20.93
CA ASN A 75 -16.67 -7.63 22.33
C ASN A 75 -18.18 -7.72 22.56
N ASP A 76 -18.99 -7.36 21.55
CA ASP A 76 -20.45 -7.42 21.65
C ASP A 76 -20.99 -8.86 21.47
N ILE A 77 -20.38 -9.66 20.59
CA ILE A 77 -20.76 -11.09 20.41
C ILE A 77 -20.32 -11.99 21.57
N SER A 78 -19.25 -11.64 22.30
CA SER A 78 -18.74 -12.45 23.41
C SER A 78 -19.48 -12.22 24.74
N ARG A 79 -20.37 -11.22 24.79
CA ARG A 79 -21.18 -10.86 25.97
C ARG A 79 -22.62 -11.38 25.92
N THR A 80 -22.99 -12.13 24.88
CA THR A 80 -24.31 -12.78 24.71
C THR A 80 -24.14 -14.29 24.74
#